data_AF-A0A7J8GF20-F1
#
_entry.id   AF-A0A7J8GF20-F1
#
_cell.length_a   1.000
_cell.length_b   1.000
_cell.length_c   1.000
_cell.angle_alpha   90.00
_cell.angle_beta   90.00
_cell.angle_gamma   90.00
#
_symmetry.space_group_name_H-M   'P 1'
#
loop_
_entity.id
_entity.type
_entity.pdbx_description
1 polymer ?
#
loop_
_entity_poly.entity_id
_entity_poly.type
_entity_poly.pdbx_seq_one_letter_code
_entity_poly.pdbx_strand_id
1 'polypeptide(L)'
;MEAAKARFQAGRELLQQQQGGITAEVMMDILRNKESGICMDSGGFRTTASMVSILPQDPTQPCIHFLTATPDPSRSVFKPFIFGAGTAQAPQVLSPTFGAQDPIRTVPRFQTQVDRRHTLYCEHQKALGLMDREQVTPGIRSYWGGVGREDSTSPPPLTLEM
;
A
#
# COMPACT_ATOMS: atom_id res chain seq x y z
N MET A 1 -11.87 16.41 -20.99
CA MET A 1 -11.57 17.69 -20.30
C MET A 1 -12.49 17.91 -19.10
N GLU A 2 -13.80 17.66 -19.21
CA GLU A 2 -14.74 17.83 -18.09
C GLU A 2 -14.47 16.92 -16.87
N ALA A 3 -14.17 15.63 -17.06
CA ALA A 3 -13.80 14.74 -15.95
C ALA A 3 -12.58 15.21 -15.15
N ALA A 4 -11.60 15.83 -15.82
CA ALA A 4 -10.42 16.38 -15.16
C ALA A 4 -10.75 17.63 -14.32
N LYS A 5 -11.65 18.50 -14.81
CA LYS A 5 -12.15 19.67 -14.07
C LYS A 5 -12.97 19.24 -12.85
N ALA A 6 -13.87 18.27 -13.01
CA ALA A 6 -14.68 17.72 -11.92
C ALA A 6 -13.78 17.14 -10.82
N ARG A 7 -12.79 16.33 -11.19
CA ARG A 7 -11.81 15.77 -10.24
C ARG A 7 -11.01 16.86 -9.51
N PHE A 8 -10.59 17.89 -10.23
CA PHE A 8 -9.90 19.03 -9.61
C PHE A 8 -10.77 19.73 -8.57
N GLN A 9 -12.04 20.01 -8.92
CA GLN A 9 -12.98 20.67 -8.02
C GLN A 9 -13.27 19.80 -6.79
N ALA A 10 -13.55 18.51 -6.98
CA ALA A 10 -13.81 17.58 -5.88
C ALA A 10 -12.59 17.43 -4.95
N GLY A 11 -11.38 17.35 -5.52
CA GLY A 11 -10.14 17.33 -4.74
C GLY A 11 -9.95 18.58 -3.88
N ARG A 12 -10.29 19.77 -4.42
CA ARG A 12 -10.24 21.02 -3.66
C ARG A 12 -11.22 21.02 -2.49
N GLU A 13 -12.45 20.59 -2.72
CA GLU A 13 -13.50 20.55 -1.69
C GLU A 13 -13.14 19.57 -0.56
N LEU A 14 -12.66 18.38 -0.91
CA LEU A 14 -12.21 17.37 0.06
C LEU A 14 -11.03 17.89 0.91
N LEU A 15 -10.05 18.55 0.28
CA LEU A 15 -8.93 19.15 1.02
C LEU A 15 -9.39 20.30 1.94
N GLN A 16 -10.35 21.12 1.49
CA GLN A 16 -10.87 22.22 2.28
C GLN A 16 -11.65 21.72 3.51
N GLN A 17 -12.39 20.61 3.40
CA GLN A 17 -13.06 19.96 4.52
C GLN A 17 -12.08 19.45 5.60
N GLN A 18 -10.84 19.17 5.20
CA GLN A 18 -9.78 18.62 6.07
C GLN A 18 -8.76 19.70 6.49
N GLN A 19 -9.10 20.98 6.34
CA GLN A 19 -8.21 22.08 6.66
C GLN A 19 -7.76 22.03 8.12
N GLY A 20 -6.44 22.05 8.34
CA GLY A 20 -5.83 21.94 9.67
C GLY A 20 -5.74 20.51 10.22
N GLY A 21 -6.31 19.51 9.53
CA GLY A 21 -6.33 18.10 9.95
C GLY A 21 -5.77 17.14 8.90
N ILE A 22 -4.93 17.61 7.98
CA ILE A 22 -4.37 16.76 6.92
C ILE A 22 -3.35 15.78 7.53
N THR A 23 -3.74 14.51 7.62
CA THR A 23 -2.86 13.38 7.95
C THR A 23 -2.61 12.50 6.72
N ALA A 24 -1.68 11.55 6.84
CA ALA A 24 -1.44 10.60 5.76
C ALA A 24 -2.67 9.72 5.48
N GLU A 25 -3.39 9.31 6.52
CA GLU A 25 -4.62 8.51 6.44
C GLU A 25 -5.72 9.27 5.71
N VAL A 26 -5.93 10.55 6.06
CA VAL A 26 -6.89 11.42 5.37
C VAL A 26 -6.56 11.53 3.87
N MET A 27 -5.28 11.71 3.54
CA MET A 27 -4.85 11.75 2.13
C MET A 27 -5.05 10.40 1.43
N MET A 28 -4.81 9.28 2.11
CA MET A 28 -5.10 7.95 1.56
C MET A 28 -6.59 7.77 1.28
N ASP A 29 -7.47 8.23 2.17
CA ASP A 29 -8.92 8.15 2.00
C ASP A 29 -9.41 9.01 0.83
N ILE A 30 -8.87 10.22 0.67
CA ILE A 30 -9.14 11.06 -0.50
C ILE A 30 -8.72 10.34 -1.79
N LEU A 31 -7.52 9.76 -1.83
CA LEU A 31 -7.02 9.05 -3.01
C LEU A 31 -7.80 7.76 -3.32
N ARG A 32 -8.48 7.17 -2.34
CA ARG A 32 -9.39 6.02 -2.50
C ARG A 32 -10.79 6.41 -2.98
N ASN A 33 -11.15 7.68 -2.89
CA ASN A 33 -12.53 8.13 -3.09
C ASN A 33 -12.94 8.06 -4.57
N LYS A 34 -13.79 7.07 -4.90
CA LYS A 34 -14.33 6.86 -6.26
C LYS A 34 -15.46 7.82 -6.60
N GLU A 35 -16.33 8.12 -5.64
CA GLU A 35 -17.51 8.98 -5.82
C GLU A 35 -17.12 10.40 -6.29
N SER A 36 -16.00 10.92 -5.78
CA SER A 36 -15.42 12.21 -6.17
C SER A 36 -14.70 12.19 -7.52
N GLY A 37 -14.50 11.01 -8.11
CA GLY A 37 -13.72 10.82 -9.33
C GLY A 37 -12.19 10.92 -9.14
N ILE A 38 -11.70 11.00 -7.90
CA ILE A 38 -10.26 11.00 -7.59
C ILE A 38 -9.67 9.62 -7.89
N CYS A 39 -10.26 8.56 -7.32
CA CYS A 39 -9.96 7.18 -7.69
C CYS A 39 -10.72 6.82 -8.96
N MET A 40 -10.08 6.95 -10.13
CA MET A 40 -10.70 6.60 -11.40
C MET A 40 -10.84 5.09 -11.53
N ASP A 41 -12.03 4.61 -11.83
CA ASP A 41 -12.34 3.21 -12.13
C ASP A 41 -13.24 3.01 -13.36
N SER A 42 -13.61 4.10 -14.03
CA SER A 42 -14.52 4.14 -15.17
C SER A 42 -14.01 5.05 -16.29
N GLY A 43 -14.64 5.01 -17.47
CA GLY A 43 -14.34 5.93 -18.58
C GLY A 43 -13.03 5.64 -19.32
N GLY A 44 -12.57 4.39 -19.33
CA GLY A 44 -11.36 3.95 -20.05
C GLY A 44 -10.04 4.27 -19.35
N PHE A 45 -10.09 4.95 -18.19
CA PHE A 45 -8.92 5.23 -17.38
C PHE A 45 -9.12 4.69 -15.97
N ARG A 46 -8.12 3.95 -15.48
CA ARG A 46 -8.07 3.48 -14.09
C ARG A 46 -6.89 4.15 -13.41
N THR A 47 -7.06 4.62 -12.17
CA THR A 47 -5.92 5.04 -11.36
C THR A 47 -4.98 3.84 -11.21
N THR A 48 -3.77 3.94 -11.75
CA THR A 48 -2.81 2.82 -11.85
C THR A 48 -1.99 2.62 -10.58
N ALA A 49 -1.82 3.67 -9.79
CA ALA A 49 -1.20 3.66 -8.47
C ALA A 49 -1.53 4.96 -7.73
N SER A 50 -1.21 5.00 -6.43
CA SER A 50 -1.30 6.19 -5.60
C SER A 50 -0.16 6.23 -4.59
N MET A 51 0.18 7.44 -4.17
CA MET A 51 1.26 7.70 -3.22
C MET A 51 0.85 8.78 -2.22
N VAL A 52 1.19 8.59 -0.96
CA VAL A 52 1.15 9.61 0.09
C VAL A 52 2.53 9.68 0.74
N SER A 53 3.08 10.87 0.93
CA SER A 53 4.42 11.03 1.51
C SER A 53 4.38 11.94 2.73
N ILE A 54 5.05 11.53 3.80
CA ILE A 54 5.32 12.35 4.98
C ILE A 54 6.77 12.82 4.87
N LEU A 55 6.95 14.13 4.82
CA LEU A 55 8.25 14.80 4.70
C LEU A 55 8.44 15.72 5.92
N PRO A 56 9.02 15.22 7.02
CA PRO A 56 9.27 16.03 8.20
C PRO A 56 10.21 17.19 7.91
N GLN A 57 9.98 18.35 8.56
CA GLN A 57 10.94 19.47 8.52
C GLN A 57 12.17 19.18 9.38
N ASP A 58 11.99 18.39 10.44
CA ASP A 58 13.07 17.91 11.30
C ASP A 58 13.87 16.83 10.56
N PRO A 59 15.15 17.08 10.22
CA PRO A 59 15.97 16.14 9.45
C PRO A 59 16.36 14.89 10.23
N THR A 60 16.09 14.85 11.54
CA THR A 60 16.31 13.65 12.36
C THR A 60 15.16 12.63 12.24
N GLN A 61 14.01 13.05 11.70
CA GLN A 61 12.88 12.18 11.46
C GLN A 61 12.93 11.57 10.06
N PRO A 62 12.52 10.29 9.89
CA PRO A 62 12.56 9.65 8.59
C PRO A 62 11.44 10.18 7.67
N CYS A 63 11.74 10.25 6.38
CA CYS A 63 10.71 10.40 5.35
C CYS A 63 9.99 9.07 5.16
N ILE A 64 8.67 9.09 5.03
CA ILE A 64 7.87 7.89 4.80
C ILE A 64 7.06 8.08 3.53
N HIS A 65 7.26 7.20 2.56
CA HIS A 65 6.47 7.14 1.33
C HIS A 65 5.56 5.93 1.38
N PHE A 66 4.27 6.14 1.30
CA PHE A 66 3.27 5.11 1.19
C PHE A 66 2.91 4.91 -0.27
N LEU A 67 3.07 3.70 -0.81
CA LEU A 67 2.77 3.39 -2.21
C LEU A 67 1.79 2.24 -2.32
N THR A 68 0.80 2.35 -3.21
CA THR A 68 -0.06 1.21 -3.54
C THR A 68 0.64 0.22 -4.48
N ALA A 69 1.28 0.76 -5.52
CA ALA A 69 1.84 0.05 -6.68
C ALA A 69 0.82 -0.81 -7.46
N THR A 70 -0.44 -0.93 -7.03
CA THR A 70 -1.57 -1.54 -7.72
C THR A 70 -2.54 -0.49 -8.26
N PRO A 71 -3.24 -0.77 -9.38
CA PRO A 71 -4.40 -0.02 -9.80
C PRO A 71 -5.54 -0.09 -8.78
N ASP A 72 -6.48 0.85 -8.90
CA ASP A 72 -7.63 1.00 -8.00
C ASP A 72 -7.18 1.14 -6.52
N PRO A 73 -6.74 2.36 -6.11
CA PRO A 73 -6.31 2.60 -4.75
C PRO A 73 -7.39 2.25 -3.72
N SER A 74 -8.69 2.30 -4.05
CA SER A 74 -9.77 1.90 -3.13
C SER A 74 -9.64 0.46 -2.63
N ARG A 75 -9.07 -0.43 -3.45
CA ARG A 75 -8.84 -1.86 -3.15
C ARG A 75 -7.38 -2.17 -2.81
N SER A 76 -6.51 -1.19 -2.92
CA SER A 76 -5.08 -1.36 -2.74
C SER A 76 -4.63 -1.14 -1.30
N VAL A 77 -3.49 -1.70 -0.92
CA VAL A 77 -2.83 -1.39 0.37
C VAL A 77 -1.72 -0.37 0.13
N PHE A 78 -1.69 0.67 0.96
CA PHE A 78 -0.58 1.62 1.01
C PHE A 78 0.56 1.04 1.83
N LYS A 79 1.65 0.62 1.16
CA LYS A 79 2.82 0.01 1.79
C LYS A 79 3.82 1.11 2.18
N PRO A 80 4.32 1.15 3.43
CA PRO A 80 5.29 2.15 3.85
C PRO A 80 6.69 1.82 3.35
N PHE A 81 7.39 2.83 2.85
CA PHE A 81 8.82 2.83 2.53
C PHE A 81 9.48 3.96 3.32
N ILE A 82 10.37 3.58 4.23
CA ILE A 82 10.98 4.48 5.21
C ILE A 82 12.40 4.83 4.77
N PHE A 83 12.67 6.12 4.62
CA PHE A 83 13.97 6.66 4.23
C PHE A 83 14.53 7.48 5.38
N GLY A 84 15.64 7.01 5.96
CA GLY A 84 16.32 7.67 7.06
C GLY A 84 17.65 7.00 7.36
N ALA A 85 18.48 7.64 8.18
CA ALA A 85 19.74 7.03 8.61
C ALA A 85 19.46 5.75 9.43
N GLY A 86 20.16 4.67 9.11
CA GLY A 86 20.04 3.40 9.85
C GLY A 86 18.76 2.60 9.59
N THR A 87 17.93 2.97 8.61
CA THR A 87 16.73 2.19 8.28
C THR A 87 17.11 0.89 7.56
N ALA A 88 16.71 -0.24 8.13
CA ALA A 88 16.85 -1.54 7.47
C ALA A 88 15.79 -1.67 6.38
N GLN A 89 16.18 -2.21 5.22
CA GLN A 89 15.22 -2.57 4.18
C GLN A 89 14.34 -3.73 4.66
N ALA A 90 13.04 -3.64 4.40
CA ALA A 90 12.13 -4.73 4.70
C ALA A 90 12.55 -5.98 3.89
N PRO A 91 12.73 -7.16 4.52
CA PRO A 91 13.21 -8.35 3.81
C PRO A 91 12.35 -8.73 2.58
N GLN A 92 11.06 -8.41 2.62
CA GLN A 92 10.11 -8.70 1.55
C GLN A 92 10.34 -7.87 0.27
N VAL A 93 11.11 -6.78 0.35
CA VAL A 93 11.48 -5.95 -0.81
C VAL A 93 12.87 -6.28 -1.37
N LEU A 94 13.58 -7.23 -0.75
CA LEU A 94 14.89 -7.66 -1.21
C LEU A 94 14.76 -8.71 -2.30
N SER A 95 15.35 -8.43 -3.46
CA SER A 95 15.49 -9.43 -4.52
C SER A 95 16.48 -10.53 -4.10
N PRO A 96 16.28 -11.77 -4.56
CA PRO A 96 17.26 -12.84 -4.39
C PRO A 96 18.63 -12.44 -4.95
N THR A 97 19.70 -12.83 -4.27
CA THR A 97 21.07 -12.68 -4.77
C THR A 97 21.60 -14.02 -5.25
N PHE A 98 22.29 -14.01 -6.38
CA PHE A 98 22.83 -15.22 -7.02
C PHE A 98 24.35 -15.33 -6.89
N GLY A 99 24.98 -14.43 -6.12
CA GLY A 99 26.40 -14.51 -5.80
C GLY A 99 27.29 -14.56 -7.04
N ALA A 100 28.23 -15.50 -7.08
CA ALA A 100 29.12 -15.69 -8.23
C ALA A 100 28.42 -16.35 -9.43
N GLN A 101 27.30 -17.05 -9.19
CA GLN A 101 26.49 -17.72 -10.19
C GLN A 101 25.51 -16.75 -10.88
N ASP A 102 25.49 -15.47 -10.49
CA ASP A 102 24.64 -14.47 -11.14
C ASP A 102 25.02 -14.36 -12.62
N PRO A 103 24.05 -14.50 -13.56
CA PRO A 103 24.33 -14.42 -15.00
C PRO A 103 24.98 -13.10 -15.45
N ILE A 104 24.89 -12.03 -14.65
CA ILE A 104 25.58 -10.76 -14.93
C ILE A 104 27.10 -10.83 -14.65
N ARG A 105 27.51 -11.75 -13.76
CA ARG A 105 28.89 -11.94 -13.31
C ARG A 105 29.62 -13.06 -14.03
N THR A 106 28.91 -14.00 -14.66
CA THR A 106 29.50 -15.09 -15.45
C THR A 106 29.96 -14.62 -16.83
N VAL A 107 30.99 -15.26 -17.39
CA VAL A 107 31.45 -15.04 -18.77
C VAL A 107 31.40 -16.36 -19.54
N PRO A 108 30.73 -16.43 -20.71
CA PRO A 108 29.91 -15.38 -21.31
C PRO A 108 28.69 -15.00 -20.44
N ARG A 109 28.24 -13.74 -20.56
CA ARG A 109 27.13 -13.20 -19.74
C ARG A 109 25.79 -13.75 -20.19
N PHE A 110 24.82 -13.76 -19.26
CA PHE A 110 23.40 -14.05 -19.51
C PHE A 110 23.11 -15.39 -20.21
N GLN A 111 23.94 -16.40 -19.97
CA GLN A 111 23.70 -17.75 -20.50
C GLN A 111 22.48 -18.42 -19.85
N THR A 112 22.08 -17.96 -18.67
CA THR A 112 20.90 -18.43 -17.94
C THR A 112 20.07 -17.23 -17.48
N GLN A 113 18.75 -17.45 -17.36
CA GLN A 113 17.84 -16.46 -16.77
C GLN A 113 17.53 -16.87 -15.32
N VAL A 114 17.57 -15.89 -14.43
CA VAL A 114 17.24 -16.08 -13.01
C VAL A 114 16.02 -15.23 -12.65
N ASP A 115 15.18 -15.75 -11.75
CA ASP A 115 14.03 -15.00 -11.24
C ASP A 115 14.46 -14.03 -10.13
N ARG A 116 14.42 -12.74 -10.43
CA ARG A 116 14.84 -11.67 -9.50
C ARG A 116 13.67 -11.06 -8.72
N ARG A 117 12.45 -11.57 -8.89
CA ARG A 117 11.26 -11.03 -8.21
C ARG A 117 11.38 -11.24 -6.71
N HIS A 118 11.20 -10.16 -5.94
CA HIS A 118 11.15 -10.22 -4.49
C HIS A 118 9.74 -10.61 -4.00
N THR A 119 9.61 -11.08 -2.75
CA THR A 119 8.36 -11.60 -2.18
C THR A 119 7.19 -10.63 -2.35
N LEU A 120 7.38 -9.35 -1.99
CA LEU A 120 6.33 -8.34 -2.10
C LEU A 120 5.85 -8.13 -3.54
N TYR A 121 6.73 -8.24 -4.54
CA TYR A 121 6.34 -8.15 -5.95
C TYR A 121 5.47 -9.35 -6.37
N CYS A 122 5.82 -10.55 -5.95
CA CYS A 122 5.03 -11.75 -6.23
C CYS A 122 3.64 -11.66 -5.60
N GLU A 123 3.53 -11.23 -4.33
CA GLU A 123 2.23 -11.01 -3.68
C GLU A 123 1.42 -9.92 -4.38
N HIS A 124 2.09 -8.88 -4.86
CA HIS A 124 1.47 -7.83 -5.65
C HIS A 124 0.92 -8.37 -6.99
N GLN A 125 1.66 -9.21 -7.71
CA GLN A 125 1.14 -9.86 -8.93
C GLN A 125 -0.08 -10.74 -8.67
N LYS A 126 -0.10 -11.47 -7.54
CA LYS A 126 -1.28 -12.26 -7.14
C LYS A 126 -2.49 -11.36 -6.89
N ALA A 127 -2.29 -10.25 -6.16
CA ALA A 127 -3.35 -9.28 -5.89
C ALA A 127 -3.92 -8.67 -7.18
N LEU A 128 -3.06 -8.33 -8.15
CA LEU A 128 -3.51 -7.88 -9.48
C LEU A 128 -4.36 -8.93 -10.18
N GLY A 129 -3.91 -10.18 -10.22
CA GLY A 129 -4.67 -11.27 -10.84
C GLY A 129 -6.03 -11.53 -10.16
N LEU A 130 -6.13 -11.34 -8.84
CA LEU A 130 -7.40 -11.39 -8.12
C LEU A 130 -8.29 -10.20 -8.48
N MET A 131 -7.75 -8.99 -8.55
CA MET A 131 -8.52 -7.78 -8.92
C MET A 131 -9.12 -7.86 -10.32
N ASP A 132 -8.40 -8.46 -11.27
CA ASP A 132 -8.89 -8.68 -12.63
C ASP A 132 -10.01 -9.74 -12.68
N ARG A 133 -9.97 -10.73 -11.78
CA ARG A 133 -10.98 -11.79 -11.65
C ARG A 133 -12.22 -11.36 -10.87
N GLU A 134 -12.04 -10.56 -9.82
CA GLU A 134 -13.09 -9.98 -8.95
C GLU A 134 -13.83 -8.80 -9.62
N GLN A 135 -13.71 -8.61 -10.94
CA GLN A 135 -14.76 -7.91 -11.68
C GLN A 135 -16.12 -8.64 -11.59
N VAL A 136 -16.16 -9.81 -10.94
CA VAL A 136 -17.35 -10.48 -10.44
C VAL A 136 -17.36 -10.43 -8.89
N THR A 137 -18.30 -9.66 -8.34
CA THR A 137 -18.74 -9.52 -6.93
C THR A 137 -17.90 -8.67 -5.93
N PRO A 138 -18.55 -7.73 -5.19
CA PRO A 138 -17.91 -6.93 -4.16
C PRO A 138 -18.00 -7.62 -2.79
N GLY A 139 -16.84 -7.79 -2.14
CA GLY A 139 -16.75 -8.04 -0.70
C GLY A 139 -15.67 -9.03 -0.35
N ILE A 140 -14.62 -8.56 0.33
CA ILE A 140 -14.36 -8.91 1.74
C ILE A 140 -13.13 -8.13 2.21
N ARG A 141 -13.32 -7.47 3.35
CA ARG A 141 -12.34 -6.75 4.15
C ARG A 141 -11.45 -7.77 4.88
N SER A 142 -10.24 -7.33 5.20
CA SER A 142 -9.26 -7.92 6.14
C SER A 142 -8.58 -9.24 5.78
N TYR A 143 -7.27 -9.15 5.47
CA TYR A 143 -6.24 -10.08 5.95
C TYR A 143 -4.91 -9.34 6.00
N TRP A 144 -4.58 -8.75 7.16
CA TRP A 144 -3.22 -8.58 7.70
C TRP A 144 -3.38 -8.17 9.17
N GLY A 145 -3.53 -9.19 10.01
CA GLY A 145 -3.64 -9.06 11.46
C GLY A 145 -3.38 -10.44 12.05
N GLY A 146 -2.10 -10.74 12.29
CA GLY A 146 -1.65 -12.04 12.78
C GLY A 146 -0.34 -11.90 13.55
N VAL A 147 -0.37 -11.08 14.60
CA VAL A 147 0.54 -11.21 15.75
C VAL A 147 -0.36 -11.55 16.95
N GLY A 148 0.08 -12.54 17.71
CA GLY A 148 -0.69 -13.39 18.61
C GLY A 148 -1.71 -12.70 19.54
N ARG A 149 -2.85 -13.36 19.69
CA ARG A 149 -3.55 -13.40 20.98
C ARG A 149 -3.68 -14.86 21.38
N GLU A 150 -3.01 -15.18 22.47
CA GLU A 150 -3.25 -16.38 23.24
C GLU A 150 -4.66 -16.31 23.84
N ASP A 151 -5.33 -17.45 23.78
CA ASP A 151 -6.61 -17.73 24.39
C ASP A 151 -6.43 -17.86 25.92
N SER A 152 -7.17 -17.10 26.71
CA SER A 152 -7.40 -17.43 28.12
C SER A 152 -8.69 -16.76 28.63
N THR A 153 -9.74 -17.58 28.64
CA THR A 153 -10.78 -17.71 29.68
C THR A 153 -10.88 -16.58 30.72
N SER A 154 -12.05 -15.93 30.72
CA SER A 154 -12.55 -15.00 31.73
C SER A 154 -12.55 -15.58 33.16
N PRO A 155 -12.18 -14.82 34.21
CA PRO A 155 -12.48 -15.20 35.60
C PRO A 155 -13.94 -14.84 35.99
N PRO A 156 -14.56 -15.55 36.96
CA PRO A 156 -15.94 -15.32 37.38
C PRO A 156 -16.10 -14.09 38.29
N PRO A 157 -17.33 -13.56 38.47
CA PRO A 157 -17.57 -12.33 39.22
C PRO A 157 -17.43 -12.55 40.73
N LEU A 158 -16.84 -11.56 41.42
CA LEU A 158 -16.78 -11.48 42.87
C LEU A 158 -18.16 -11.12 43.44
N THR A 159 -18.72 -12.01 44.26
CA THR A 159 -19.85 -11.72 45.14
C THR A 159 -19.40 -10.84 46.31
N LEU A 160 -20.13 -9.75 46.50
CA LEU A 160 -20.06 -8.83 47.63
C LEU A 160 -20.89 -9.42 48.78
N GLU A 161 -20.27 -9.84 49.86
CA GLU A 161 -20.92 -10.08 51.16
C GLU A 161 -20.17 -9.25 52.22
N MET A 162 -20.94 -8.74 53.17
CA MET A 162 -20.62 -7.68 54.15
C MET A 162 -19.48 -8.02 55.12
#